data_AF-R2S696-F1
#
_entry.id   AF-R2S696-F1
#
_cell.length_a   1.000
_cell.length_b   1.000
_cell.length_c   1.000
_cell.angle_alpha   90.00
_cell.angle_beta   90.00
_cell.angle_gamma   90.00
#
_symmetry.space_group_name_H-M   'P 1'
#
loop_
_entity.id
_entity.type
_entity.pdbx_description
1 polymer ?
#
loop_
_entity_poly.entity_id
_entity_poly.type
_entity_poly.pdbx_seq_one_letter_code
_entity_poly.pdbx_strand_id
1 'polypeptide(L)'
;MMSEQPFTHQQLFNLKLETIEQRLMEYYQETQNGTMTIKLLLALRVRYQLGAKEFALVLQDLVRYLFMNTKATKTMKQFFWYFVDYFETSELRILNLKLNPVRNFIEKTKSLIKSQVAKLFHTEADTEAT
;
A
#
# COMPACT_ATOMS: atom_id res chain seq x y z
N MET A 1 -6.03 -30.52 -7.46
CA MET A 1 -5.15 -29.36 -7.72
C MET A 1 -6.03 -28.15 -7.91
N MET A 2 -5.97 -27.16 -7.03
CA MET A 2 -6.71 -25.91 -7.20
C MET A 2 -6.05 -25.09 -8.32
N SER A 3 -6.86 -24.38 -9.09
CA SER A 3 -6.40 -23.44 -10.11
C SER A 3 -5.50 -22.37 -9.49
N GLU A 4 -4.44 -21.95 -10.20
CA GLU A 4 -3.55 -20.86 -9.74
C GLU A 4 -4.29 -19.56 -9.39
N GLN A 5 -5.48 -19.36 -9.97
CA GLN A 5 -6.38 -18.25 -9.65
C GLN A 5 -7.73 -18.73 -9.08
N PRO A 6 -8.25 -18.07 -8.03
CA PRO A 6 -9.51 -18.44 -7.37
C PRO A 6 -10.77 -18.01 -8.14
N PHE A 7 -10.62 -17.14 -9.15
CA PHE A 7 -11.73 -16.61 -9.94
C PHE A 7 -11.39 -16.57 -11.42
N THR A 8 -12.39 -16.79 -12.27
CA THR A 8 -12.35 -16.36 -13.66
C THR A 8 -12.65 -14.86 -13.78
N HIS A 9 -12.31 -14.24 -14.90
CA HIS A 9 -12.65 -12.83 -15.17
C HIS A 9 -14.16 -12.57 -15.05
N GLN A 10 -15.01 -13.47 -15.56
CA GLN A 10 -16.46 -13.34 -15.44
C GLN A 10 -16.93 -13.42 -13.98
N GLN A 11 -16.32 -14.29 -13.17
CA GLN A 11 -16.68 -14.43 -11.76
C GLN A 11 -16.36 -13.16 -10.97
N LEU A 12 -15.20 -12.51 -11.23
CA LEU A 12 -14.83 -11.27 -10.55
C LEU A 12 -15.85 -10.13 -10.72
N PHE A 13 -16.51 -10.05 -11.88
CA PHE A 13 -17.44 -8.97 -12.20
C PHE A 13 -18.91 -9.30 -11.99
N ASN A 14 -19.28 -10.59 -11.93
CA ASN A 14 -20.68 -11.01 -11.82
C ASN A 14 -21.05 -11.63 -10.46
N LEU A 15 -20.10 -12.15 -9.69
CA LEU A 15 -20.42 -12.74 -8.38
C LEU A 15 -20.84 -11.67 -7.38
N LYS A 16 -21.66 -12.08 -6.40
CA LYS A 16 -22.07 -11.24 -5.27
C LYS A 16 -20.88 -10.97 -4.35
N LEU A 17 -20.95 -9.84 -3.63
CA LEU A 17 -19.92 -9.40 -2.68
C LEU A 17 -19.57 -10.52 -1.69
N GLU A 18 -20.55 -11.04 -0.96
CA GLU A 18 -20.36 -12.10 0.06
C GLU A 18 -19.59 -13.31 -0.48
N THR A 19 -19.93 -13.77 -1.69
CA THR A 19 -19.26 -14.91 -2.33
C THR A 19 -17.81 -14.59 -2.69
N ILE A 20 -17.54 -13.35 -3.15
CA ILE A 20 -16.18 -12.92 -3.45
C ILE A 20 -15.36 -12.80 -2.17
N GLU A 21 -15.91 -12.20 -1.11
CA GLU A 21 -15.22 -12.02 0.17
C GLU A 21 -14.82 -13.35 0.77
N GLN A 22 -15.76 -14.29 0.86
CA GLN A 22 -15.51 -15.63 1.37
C GLN A 22 -14.41 -16.35 0.58
N ARG A 23 -14.57 -16.47 -0.74
CA ARG A 23 -13.63 -17.24 -1.59
C ARG A 23 -12.24 -16.61 -1.64
N LEU A 24 -12.15 -15.28 -1.64
CA LEU A 24 -10.86 -14.60 -1.67
C LEU A 24 -10.14 -14.72 -0.33
N MET A 25 -10.88 -14.72 0.78
CA MET A 25 -10.31 -14.96 2.11
C MET A 25 -9.79 -16.40 2.23
N GLU A 26 -10.59 -17.40 1.83
CA GLU A 26 -10.20 -18.81 1.79
C GLU A 26 -8.93 -19.01 0.95
N TYR A 27 -8.93 -18.48 -0.28
CA TYR A 27 -7.76 -18.53 -1.16
C TYR A 27 -6.49 -17.94 -0.51
N TYR A 28 -6.62 -16.79 0.16
CA TYR A 28 -5.46 -16.17 0.80
C TYR A 28 -4.97 -17.01 2.00
N GLN A 29 -5.89 -17.54 2.80
CA GLN A 29 -5.54 -18.39 3.95
C GLN A 29 -4.78 -19.64 3.50
N GLU A 30 -5.22 -20.29 2.42
CA GLU A 30 -4.60 -21.51 1.88
C GLU A 30 -3.26 -21.26 1.20
N THR A 31 -3.16 -20.19 0.39
CA THR A 31 -1.99 -19.98 -0.47
C THR A 31 -0.95 -19.01 0.09
N GLN A 32 -1.36 -18.16 1.04
CA GLN A 32 -0.58 -17.02 1.53
C GLN A 32 -0.06 -16.09 0.42
N ASN A 33 -0.68 -16.13 -0.77
CA ASN A 33 -0.21 -15.39 -1.94
C ASN A 33 -0.69 -13.94 -1.95
N GLY A 34 -0.05 -13.10 -1.13
CA GLY A 34 -0.41 -11.68 -1.02
C GLY A 34 -0.30 -10.89 -2.34
N THR A 35 0.60 -11.30 -3.24
CA THR A 35 0.75 -10.62 -4.55
C THR A 35 -0.48 -10.83 -5.43
N MET A 36 -0.98 -12.07 -5.52
CA MET A 36 -2.19 -12.36 -6.29
C MET A 36 -3.41 -11.74 -5.62
N THR A 37 -3.53 -11.86 -4.30
CA THR A 37 -4.64 -11.28 -3.53
C THR A 37 -4.77 -9.78 -3.78
N ILE A 38 -3.68 -9.01 -3.78
CA ILE A 38 -3.73 -7.57 -4.09
C ILE A 38 -4.17 -7.29 -5.52
N LYS A 39 -3.73 -8.09 -6.51
CA LYS A 39 -4.18 -7.94 -7.90
C LYS A 39 -5.69 -8.16 -8.03
N LEU A 40 -6.22 -9.18 -7.34
CA LEU A 40 -7.65 -9.46 -7.32
C LEU A 40 -8.43 -8.34 -6.62
N LEU A 41 -7.95 -7.86 -5.47
CA LEU A 41 -8.53 -6.71 -4.76
C LEU A 41 -8.55 -5.45 -5.64
N LEU A 42 -7.50 -5.22 -6.43
CA LEU A 42 -7.48 -4.10 -7.38
C LEU A 42 -8.54 -4.27 -8.48
N ALA A 43 -8.75 -5.48 -9.00
CA ALA A 43 -9.82 -5.74 -9.96
C ALA A 43 -11.21 -5.44 -9.37
N LEU A 44 -11.43 -5.76 -8.09
CA LEU A 44 -12.68 -5.41 -7.38
C LEU A 44 -12.82 -3.89 -7.19
N ARG A 45 -11.72 -3.17 -6.96
CA ARG A 45 -11.73 -1.70 -6.96
C ARG A 45 -12.13 -1.13 -8.31
N VAL A 46 -11.65 -1.71 -9.41
CA VAL A 46 -12.11 -1.33 -10.77
C VAL A 46 -13.62 -1.57 -10.91
N ARG A 47 -14.13 -2.72 -10.44
CA ARG A 47 -15.57 -3.02 -10.44
C ARG A 47 -16.39 -1.98 -9.65
N TYR A 48 -15.91 -1.56 -8.48
CA TYR A 48 -16.52 -0.48 -7.71
C TYR A 48 -16.60 0.83 -8.49
N GLN A 49 -15.50 1.20 -9.18
CA GLN A 49 -15.46 2.41 -10.02
C GLN A 49 -16.42 2.34 -11.21
N LEU A 50 -16.69 1.14 -11.74
CA LEU A 50 -17.65 0.92 -12.81
C LEU A 50 -19.13 0.96 -12.36
N GLY A 51 -19.40 1.11 -11.06
CA GLY A 51 -20.76 1.34 -10.55
C GLY A 51 -21.24 0.36 -9.49
N ALA A 52 -20.49 -0.71 -9.20
CA ALA A 52 -20.84 -1.67 -8.15
C ALA A 52 -20.51 -1.10 -6.76
N LYS A 53 -21.35 -0.18 -6.27
CA LYS A 53 -21.10 0.60 -5.05
C LYS A 53 -20.98 -0.24 -3.79
N GLU A 54 -21.55 -1.44 -3.77
CA GLU A 54 -21.42 -2.42 -2.70
C GLU A 54 -19.95 -2.85 -2.47
N PHE A 55 -19.06 -2.67 -3.45
CA PHE A 55 -17.63 -3.03 -3.34
C PHE A 55 -16.73 -1.91 -2.81
N ALA A 56 -17.28 -0.80 -2.29
CA ALA A 56 -16.49 0.39 -1.90
C ALA A 56 -15.27 0.09 -1.01
N LEU A 57 -15.47 -0.75 0.03
CA LEU A 57 -14.43 -1.14 1.00
C LEU A 57 -14.33 -2.66 1.12
N VAL A 58 -14.48 -3.37 -0.01
CA VAL A 58 -14.40 -4.84 -0.03
C VAL A 58 -13.11 -5.33 0.62
N LEU A 59 -13.24 -6.25 1.58
CA LEU A 59 -12.13 -6.87 2.31
C LEU A 59 -11.11 -5.86 2.87
N GLN A 60 -11.60 -4.77 3.47
CA GLN A 60 -10.74 -3.72 4.02
C GLN A 60 -9.69 -4.24 5.01
N ASP A 61 -10.09 -5.09 5.94
CA ASP A 61 -9.20 -5.64 6.96
C ASP A 61 -8.10 -6.51 6.35
N LEU A 62 -8.40 -7.26 5.28
CA LEU A 62 -7.41 -8.05 4.57
C LEU A 62 -6.39 -7.15 3.86
N VAL A 63 -6.84 -6.08 3.20
CA VAL A 63 -5.92 -5.08 2.61
C VAL A 63 -5.02 -4.48 3.69
N ARG A 64 -5.59 -4.04 4.82
CA ARG A 64 -4.82 -3.49 5.94
C ARG A 64 -3.79 -4.49 6.43
N TYR A 65 -4.20 -5.72 6.67
CA TYR A 65 -3.33 -6.81 7.11
C TYR A 65 -2.17 -7.05 6.13
N LEU A 66 -2.47 -7.16 4.82
CA LEU A 66 -1.47 -7.41 3.79
C LEU A 66 -0.41 -6.30 3.76
N PHE A 67 -0.84 -5.04 3.72
CA PHE A 67 0.10 -3.92 3.63
C PHE A 67 0.91 -3.72 4.92
N MET A 68 0.34 -4.00 6.09
CA MET A 68 1.03 -3.83 7.37
C MET A 68 1.97 -4.98 7.72
N ASN A 69 1.49 -6.22 7.59
CA ASN A 69 2.15 -7.38 8.19
C ASN A 69 3.05 -8.16 7.23
N THR A 70 2.98 -7.91 5.92
CA THR A 70 3.82 -8.62 4.95
C THR A 70 4.97 -7.76 4.43
N LYS A 71 5.99 -8.38 3.83
CA LYS A 71 7.12 -7.65 3.23
C LYS A 71 6.64 -6.83 2.03
N ALA A 72 7.13 -5.60 1.91
CA ALA A 72 6.82 -4.74 0.77
C ALA A 72 7.21 -5.40 -0.56
N THR A 73 6.23 -5.63 -1.42
CA THR A 73 6.44 -6.16 -2.78
C THR A 73 6.35 -5.04 -3.82
N LYS A 74 6.88 -5.29 -5.02
CA LYS A 74 6.73 -4.37 -6.16
C LYS A 74 5.26 -4.09 -6.47
N THR A 75 4.42 -5.12 -6.39
CA THR A 75 2.96 -5.05 -6.61
C THR A 75 2.28 -4.13 -5.58
N MET A 76 2.61 -4.29 -4.29
CA MET A 76 2.10 -3.41 -3.24
C MET A 76 2.45 -1.95 -3.50
N LYS A 77 3.73 -1.68 -3.82
CA LYS A 77 4.18 -0.32 -4.12
C LYS A 77 3.43 0.28 -5.31
N GLN A 78 3.25 -0.48 -6.38
CA GLN A 78 2.59 -0.02 -7.59
C GLN A 78 1.10 0.28 -7.37
N PHE A 79 0.41 -0.53 -6.55
CA PHE A 79 -1.03 -0.43 -6.39
C PHE A 79 -1.50 0.27 -5.12
N PHE A 80 -0.59 0.64 -4.21
CA PHE A 80 -0.90 1.30 -2.94
C PHE A 80 -1.90 2.45 -3.07
N TRP A 81 -1.73 3.31 -4.07
CA TRP A 81 -2.56 4.50 -4.24
C TRP A 81 -4.05 4.20 -4.50
N TYR A 82 -4.40 3.00 -4.96
CA TYR A 82 -5.80 2.60 -5.17
C TYR A 82 -6.53 2.22 -3.89
N PHE A 83 -5.80 2.08 -2.78
CA PHE A 83 -6.32 1.64 -1.49
C PHE A 83 -6.13 2.69 -0.39
N VAL A 84 -5.83 3.95 -0.72
CA VAL A 84 -5.54 4.98 0.31
C VAL A 84 -6.69 5.17 1.30
N ASP A 85 -7.92 5.07 0.81
CA ASP A 85 -9.17 5.14 1.58
C ASP A 85 -9.37 3.97 2.54
N TYR A 86 -8.55 2.91 2.46
CA TYR A 86 -8.61 1.76 3.35
C TYR A 86 -7.86 1.98 4.67
N PHE A 87 -7.01 3.01 4.73
CA PHE A 87 -6.07 3.23 5.82
C PHE A 87 -6.35 4.52 6.57
N GLU A 88 -5.99 4.51 7.85
CA GLU A 88 -5.95 5.71 8.67
C GLU A 88 -4.73 6.60 8.32
N THR A 89 -4.78 7.87 8.71
CA THR A 89 -3.66 8.81 8.45
C THR A 89 -2.36 8.43 9.16
N SER A 90 -2.45 7.78 10.32
CA SER A 90 -1.31 7.17 11.03
C SER A 90 -0.68 6.04 10.21
N GLU A 91 -1.52 5.14 9.71
CA GLU A 91 -1.17 3.98 8.90
C GLU A 91 -0.52 4.38 7.56
N LEU A 92 -1.09 5.36 6.87
CA LEU A 92 -0.57 5.86 5.59
C LEU A 92 0.87 6.38 5.71
N ARG A 93 1.22 7.04 6.82
CA ARG A 93 2.58 7.51 7.07
C ARG A 93 3.56 6.35 7.18
N ILE A 94 3.20 5.31 7.93
CA ILE A 94 4.01 4.10 8.09
C ILE A 94 4.20 3.38 6.75
N LEU A 95 3.13 3.25 5.98
CA LEU A 95 3.17 2.58 4.68
C LEU A 95 3.98 3.34 3.64
N ASN A 96 3.90 4.67 3.62
CA ASN A 96 4.74 5.48 2.74
C ASN A 96 6.23 5.28 3.07
N LEU A 97 6.55 5.22 4.36
CA LEU A 97 7.92 4.93 4.81
C LEU A 97 8.42 3.55 4.34
N LYS A 98 7.55 2.54 4.49
CA LYS A 98 7.83 1.14 4.16
C LYS A 98 7.93 0.88 2.65
N LEU A 99 7.06 1.48 1.84
CA LEU A 99 6.97 1.22 0.39
C LEU A 99 7.92 2.08 -0.45
N ASN A 100 8.38 3.22 0.09
CA ASN A 100 9.29 4.14 -0.61
C ASN A 100 10.63 4.37 0.11
N PRO A 101 11.34 3.32 0.58
CA PRO A 101 12.52 3.48 1.44
C PRO A 101 13.63 4.32 0.79
N VAL A 102 13.82 4.21 -0.53
CA VAL A 102 14.82 4.98 -1.28
C VAL A 102 14.50 6.48 -1.30
N ARG A 103 13.22 6.85 -1.49
CA ARG A 103 12.80 8.25 -1.48
C ARG A 103 13.02 8.85 -0.07
N ASN A 104 12.67 8.10 0.96
CA ASN A 104 12.84 8.52 2.35
C ASN A 104 14.32 8.66 2.73
N PHE A 105 15.17 7.76 2.23
CA PHE A 105 16.62 7.86 2.39
C PHE A 105 17.15 9.14 1.72
N ILE A 106 16.75 9.44 0.49
CA ILE A 106 17.15 10.66 -0.23
C ILE A 106 16.68 11.92 0.53
N GLU A 107 15.43 11.95 1.00
CA GLU A 107 14.89 13.07 1.76
C GLU A 107 15.63 13.28 3.09
N LYS A 108 15.96 12.18 3.80
CA LYS A 108 16.76 12.21 5.03
C LYS A 108 18.18 12.71 4.77
N THR A 109 18.83 12.28 3.69
CA THR A 109 20.17 12.75 3.35
C THR A 109 20.16 14.23 2.95
N LYS A 110 19.15 14.69 2.19
CA LYS A 110 18.98 16.11 1.86
C LYS A 110 18.79 16.98 3.10
N SER A 111 17.98 16.55 4.07
CA SER A 111 17.76 17.32 5.30
C SER A 111 19.01 17.39 6.18
N LEU A 112 19.78 16.31 6.27
CA LEU A 112 21.07 16.29 6.97
C LEU A 112 22.06 17.27 6.34
N ILE A 113 22.23 17.23 5.02
CA ILE A 113 23.11 18.18 4.30
C ILE A 113 22.66 19.62 4.53
N LYS A 114 21.35 19.91 4.39
CA LYS A 114 20.80 21.25 4.64
C LYS A 114 21.11 21.73 6.07
N SER A 115 20.98 20.85 7.06
CA SER A 115 21.28 21.19 8.46
C SER A 115 22.77 21.44 8.72
N GLN A 116 23.66 20.68 8.06
CA GLN A 116 25.11 20.88 8.17
C GLN A 116 25.54 22.18 7.50
N VAL A 117 25.01 22.47 6.32
CA VAL A 117 25.25 23.73 5.60
C VAL A 117 24.75 24.93 6.43
N ALA A 118 23.56 24.86 7.02
CA ALA A 118 23.08 25.91 7.92
C ALA A 118 23.99 26.11 9.14
N LYS A 119 24.49 25.03 9.76
CA LYS A 119 25.44 25.13 10.88
C LYS A 119 26.77 25.79 10.48
N LEU A 120 27.28 25.51 9.28
CA LEU A 120 28.49 26.15 8.77
C LEU A 120 28.29 27.66 8.62
N PHE A 121 27.18 28.07 8.00
CA PHE A 121 26.89 29.49 7.79
C PHE A 121 26.51 30.28 9.05
N HIS A 122 26.06 29.63 10.13
CA HIS A 122 25.82 30.30 11.41
C HIS A 122 27.07 30.35 12.30
N THR A 123 28.03 29.43 12.15
CA THR A 123 29.27 29.43 12.95
C THR A 123 30.23 30.56 12.53
N GLU A 124 30.24 30.97 11.26
CA GLU A 124 31.12 32.03 10.77
C GLU A 124 30.73 33.44 11.27
N ALA A 125 29.45 33.68 11.57
CA ALA A 125 28.97 34.99 12.02
C ALA A 125 29.36 35.34 13.48
N ASP A 126 29.67 34.32 14.30
CA ASP A 126 30.04 34.50 15.72
C ASP A 126 31.56 34.66 15.92
N THR A 127 32.37 34.48 14.87
CA THR A 127 33.86 34.51 14.98
C THR A 127 34.48 35.86 14.60
N GLU A 128 33.71 36.78 14.00
CA GLU A 128 34.19 38.13 13.62
C GLU A 128 33.91 39.22 14.68
N ALA A 129 33.39 38.85 15.86
CA ALA A 129 33.05 39.77 16.95
C ALA A 129 33.98 39.63 18.19
N THR A 130 35.28 39.42 17.99
CA THR A 130 36.30 39.53 19.07
C THR A 130 37.49 40.33 18.59
#